data_AF-A0A533SRZ0-F1
#
_entry.id   AF-A0A533SRZ0-F1
#
_cell.length_a   1.000
_cell.length_b   1.000
_cell.length_c   1.000
_cell.angle_alpha   90.00
_cell.angle_beta   90.00
_cell.angle_gamma   90.00
#
_symmetry.space_group_name_H-M   'P 1'
#
loop_
_entity.id
_entity.type
_entity.pdbx_description
1 polymer ?
#
loop_
_entity_poly.entity_id
_entity_poly.type
_entity_poly.pdbx_seq_one_letter_code
_entity_poly.pdbx_strand_id
1 'polypeptide(L)'
;MSNTRAGTRVDWLQRWMQLALVLILITGAVFVSAPSVAQAATIPTFDVIKVVADDTVTIHTKNFPAGMTFTVRMGKIGTKAVGGIEVAKTDSDKGGAFDVTYKIPADLKGLAQIAIRLDGSNGYFAYNWFYNKTSSGTTTTPAPTGSSSTIPTFNIVSVVKDDSVVIKTSNFPANRTFTVLMGKIGTKAVGGIEVGKTESGKGGSFEVTYKIPASLKGLSQIAIRMDSSPFFAYNWFYNSSTGSSGGTGGVTTTPVPGYSGYPSFSIIGVDRDQSVTIRTKNLPPNVTFTVRMGKYGTGGAGGTQVTTTDSGNGGAIELTYLIPDGLKGLDRIAIRMESSAGYYAFNWFWNNDAP
;
A
#
# COMPACT_ATOMS: atom_id res chain seq x y z
N MET A 1 -75.09 53.46 55.80
CA MET A 1 -74.06 52.65 56.49
C MET A 1 -73.87 51.36 55.71
N SER A 2 -72.60 51.01 55.45
CA SER A 2 -72.04 49.66 55.18
C SER A 2 -72.66 48.81 54.04
N ASN A 3 -71.88 48.51 52.98
CA ASN A 3 -71.03 47.31 52.80
C ASN A 3 -71.87 46.01 52.63
N THR A 4 -71.68 45.08 51.70
CA THR A 4 -70.66 44.74 50.70
C THR A 4 -71.34 43.70 49.78
N ARG A 5 -71.19 43.74 48.45
CA ARG A 5 -71.52 42.58 47.58
C ARG A 5 -70.22 41.97 47.04
N ALA A 6 -70.05 40.70 47.39
CA ALA A 6 -69.00 39.80 46.92
C ALA A 6 -69.35 39.19 45.56
N GLY A 7 -68.31 38.69 44.87
CA GLY A 7 -68.34 37.99 43.57
C GLY A 7 -67.76 38.88 42.47
N THR A 8 -66.46 39.16 42.36
CA THR A 8 -65.28 38.28 42.30
C THR A 8 -65.37 37.12 41.29
N ARG A 9 -64.47 37.22 40.30
CA ARG A 9 -63.46 36.18 39.95
C ARG A 9 -63.52 35.41 38.63
N VAL A 10 -64.31 35.81 37.63
CA VAL A 10 -64.25 35.11 36.32
C VAL A 10 -63.78 35.98 35.14
N ASP A 11 -63.84 37.30 35.23
CA ASP A 11 -63.66 38.15 34.03
C ASP A 11 -62.22 38.68 33.80
N TRP A 12 -61.32 38.50 34.78
CA TRP A 12 -59.93 38.96 34.65
C TRP A 12 -59.00 37.93 34.01
N LEU A 13 -59.36 36.63 34.08
CA LEU A 13 -58.60 35.55 33.45
C LEU A 13 -58.87 35.44 31.94
N GLN A 14 -60.05 35.84 31.48
CA GLN A 14 -60.46 35.66 30.09
C GLN A 14 -59.88 36.72 29.14
N ARG A 15 -59.65 37.95 29.63
CA ARG A 15 -59.03 39.03 28.84
C ARG A 15 -57.50 38.92 28.73
N TRP A 16 -56.84 38.25 29.67
CA TRP A 16 -55.42 37.89 29.55
C TRP A 16 -55.20 36.71 28.60
N MET A 17 -56.21 35.86 28.43
CA MET A 17 -56.14 34.70 27.53
C MET A 17 -56.26 35.09 26.06
N GLN A 18 -56.90 36.22 25.72
CA GLN A 18 -57.02 36.71 24.34
C GLN A 18 -55.83 37.58 23.87
N LEU A 19 -55.10 38.24 24.79
CA LEU A 19 -53.81 38.88 24.46
C LEU A 19 -52.65 37.88 24.48
N ALA A 20 -52.75 36.79 25.24
CA ALA A 20 -51.81 35.68 25.14
C ALA A 20 -51.95 34.91 23.81
N LEU A 21 -53.15 34.83 23.22
CA LEU A 21 -53.34 34.09 21.96
C LEU A 21 -52.85 34.82 20.71
N VAL A 22 -52.70 36.15 20.73
CA VAL A 22 -52.16 36.91 19.58
C VAL A 22 -50.64 37.12 19.70
N LEU A 23 -50.05 36.99 20.90
CA LEU A 23 -48.58 37.00 21.07
C LEU A 23 -47.95 35.59 20.98
N ILE A 24 -48.73 34.51 21.07
CA ILE A 24 -48.26 33.13 20.84
C ILE A 24 -48.27 32.76 19.34
N LEU A 25 -48.83 33.61 18.47
CA LEU A 25 -48.84 33.41 17.02
C LEU A 25 -47.63 34.02 16.28
N ILE A 26 -46.70 34.69 16.98
CA ILE A 26 -45.48 35.29 16.38
C ILE A 26 -44.18 34.72 16.99
N THR A 27 -44.26 33.77 17.91
CA THR A 27 -43.11 32.92 18.32
C THR A 27 -43.26 31.50 17.82
N GLY A 28 -43.79 31.33 16.59
CA GLY A 28 -43.52 30.16 15.77
C GLY A 28 -42.08 30.20 15.28
N ALA A 29 -41.14 30.23 16.24
CA ALA A 29 -39.73 30.02 15.99
C ALA A 29 -39.65 28.66 15.31
N VAL A 30 -39.25 28.73 14.05
CA VAL A 30 -38.77 27.66 13.21
C VAL A 30 -37.75 26.84 14.02
N PHE A 31 -38.23 25.89 14.83
CA PHE A 31 -37.51 24.66 15.09
C PHE A 31 -37.65 23.84 13.80
N VAL A 32 -37.02 24.34 12.73
CA VAL A 32 -36.31 23.42 11.85
C VAL A 32 -35.33 22.78 12.81
N SER A 33 -35.66 21.56 13.25
CA SER A 33 -34.61 20.61 13.57
C SER A 33 -33.67 20.72 12.39
N ALA A 34 -32.55 21.43 12.60
CA ALA A 34 -31.44 21.36 11.67
C ALA A 34 -31.33 19.88 11.36
N PRO A 35 -31.33 19.46 10.07
CA PRO A 35 -31.14 18.06 9.77
C PRO A 35 -29.95 17.67 10.62
N SER A 36 -30.16 16.77 11.59
CA SER A 36 -29.07 16.19 12.33
C SER A 36 -28.19 15.70 11.20
N VAL A 37 -27.09 16.40 10.95
CA VAL A 37 -26.10 15.95 10.01
C VAL A 37 -25.80 14.58 10.55
N ALA A 38 -26.34 13.57 9.88
CA ALA A 38 -26.12 12.20 10.23
C ALA A 38 -24.62 12.10 10.10
N GLN A 39 -23.91 12.20 11.22
CA GLN A 39 -22.48 12.02 11.24
C GLN A 39 -22.31 10.69 10.55
N ALA A 40 -21.58 10.69 9.44
CA ALA A 40 -21.36 9.50 8.66
C ALA A 40 -21.02 8.40 9.65
N ALA A 41 -21.89 7.38 9.72
CA ALA A 41 -21.80 6.32 10.72
C ALA A 41 -20.34 5.84 10.72
N THR A 42 -19.64 6.08 11.82
CA THR A 42 -18.25 5.66 11.91
C THR A 42 -18.29 4.14 11.87
N ILE A 43 -17.65 3.58 10.83
CA ILE A 43 -17.76 2.16 10.54
C ILE A 43 -17.12 1.39 11.70
N PRO A 44 -17.84 0.49 12.38
CA PRO A 44 -17.28 -0.32 13.44
C PRO A 44 -16.22 -1.26 12.88
N THR A 45 -15.09 -1.35 13.58
CA THR A 45 -13.97 -2.24 13.22
C THR A 45 -13.41 -2.89 14.48
N PHE A 46 -12.58 -3.92 14.35
CA PHE A 46 -11.87 -4.49 15.50
C PHE A 46 -10.56 -5.13 15.07
N ASP A 47 -9.60 -5.15 16.00
CA ASP A 47 -8.33 -5.85 15.86
C ASP A 47 -8.38 -7.17 16.64
N VAL A 48 -7.65 -8.18 16.16
CA VAL A 48 -7.40 -9.40 16.93
C VAL A 48 -6.14 -9.19 17.75
N ILE A 49 -6.25 -9.24 19.08
CA ILE A 49 -5.16 -8.89 19.99
C ILE A 49 -4.55 -10.11 20.70
N LYS A 50 -5.26 -11.24 20.74
CA LYS A 50 -4.74 -12.51 21.29
C LYS A 50 -5.46 -13.69 20.66
N VAL A 51 -4.72 -14.75 20.37
CA VAL A 51 -5.27 -16.05 20.00
C VAL A 51 -4.64 -17.13 20.87
N VAL A 52 -5.45 -18.07 21.35
CA VAL A 52 -5.01 -19.35 21.91
C VAL A 52 -5.50 -20.41 20.94
N ALA A 53 -4.58 -21.16 20.34
CA ALA A 53 -4.90 -22.14 19.32
C ALA A 53 -6.00 -23.09 19.80
N ASP A 54 -7.01 -23.29 18.94
CA ASP A 54 -8.15 -24.17 19.16
C ASP A 54 -8.99 -23.88 20.42
N ASP A 55 -8.79 -22.73 21.05
CA ASP A 55 -9.49 -22.36 22.28
C ASP A 55 -10.16 -20.99 22.20
N THR A 56 -9.41 -19.90 22.12
CA THR A 56 -9.97 -18.55 22.23
C THR A 56 -9.35 -17.54 21.29
N VAL A 57 -10.12 -16.51 20.97
CA VAL A 57 -9.65 -15.28 20.33
C VAL A 57 -10.13 -14.07 21.12
N THR A 58 -9.22 -13.14 21.42
CA THR A 58 -9.53 -11.84 22.02
C THR A 58 -9.42 -10.77 20.94
N ILE A 59 -10.42 -9.91 20.87
CA ILE A 59 -10.48 -8.76 19.97
C ILE A 59 -10.52 -7.45 20.75
N HIS A 60 -10.10 -6.36 20.11
CA HIS A 60 -10.25 -4.98 20.55
C HIS A 60 -11.13 -4.23 19.56
N THR A 61 -12.33 -3.82 19.99
CA THR A 61 -13.30 -3.12 19.13
C THR A 61 -12.94 -1.65 18.94
N LYS A 62 -13.48 -1.02 17.90
CA LYS A 62 -13.34 0.42 17.60
C LYS A 62 -14.60 0.94 16.94
N ASN A 63 -15.07 2.10 17.38
CA ASN A 63 -16.24 2.80 16.84
C ASN A 63 -17.53 1.97 16.85
N PHE A 64 -17.70 1.06 17.82
CA PHE A 64 -18.96 0.34 17.95
C PHE A 64 -20.06 1.31 18.44
N PRO A 65 -21.25 1.35 17.81
CA PRO A 65 -22.39 2.14 18.31
C PRO A 65 -22.73 1.76 19.76
N ALA A 66 -23.10 2.73 20.60
CA ALA A 66 -23.51 2.47 21.99
C ALA A 66 -24.88 1.76 22.06
N GLY A 67 -25.09 0.97 23.12
CA GLY A 67 -26.35 0.30 23.46
C GLY A 67 -26.85 -0.67 22.39
N MET A 68 -25.95 -1.34 21.69
CA MET A 68 -26.27 -2.23 20.59
C MET A 68 -25.74 -3.64 20.85
N THR A 69 -26.61 -4.63 20.70
CA THR A 69 -26.21 -6.04 20.73
C THR A 69 -25.72 -6.51 19.37
N PHE A 70 -24.55 -7.13 19.35
CA PHE A 70 -23.93 -7.77 18.19
C PHE A 70 -24.00 -9.29 18.32
N THR A 71 -24.48 -9.95 17.27
CA THR A 71 -24.37 -11.41 17.12
C THR A 71 -23.00 -11.74 16.56
N VAL A 72 -22.23 -12.54 17.30
CA VAL A 72 -20.85 -12.88 16.95
C VAL A 72 -20.83 -14.23 16.28
N ARG A 73 -20.28 -14.30 15.07
CA ARG A 73 -20.17 -15.51 14.26
C ARG A 73 -18.74 -15.83 13.92
N MET A 74 -18.39 -17.11 13.89
CA MET A 74 -17.14 -17.61 13.34
C MET A 74 -17.38 -18.55 12.17
N GLY A 75 -16.50 -18.54 11.18
CA GLY A 75 -16.62 -19.38 10.00
C GLY A 75 -15.30 -19.63 9.30
N LYS A 76 -15.36 -20.38 8.19
CA LYS A 76 -14.20 -20.66 7.35
C LYS A 76 -13.65 -19.37 6.73
N ILE A 77 -12.33 -19.29 6.54
CA ILE A 77 -11.69 -18.17 5.85
C ILE A 77 -12.33 -17.91 4.47
N GLY A 78 -12.39 -16.64 4.05
CA GLY A 78 -13.00 -16.21 2.79
C GLY A 78 -14.51 -15.98 2.85
N THR A 79 -15.21 -16.50 3.87
CA THR A 79 -16.67 -16.31 4.05
C THR A 79 -17.04 -15.00 4.74
N LYS A 80 -16.05 -14.30 5.32
CA LYS A 80 -16.27 -13.19 6.28
C LYS A 80 -17.17 -13.59 7.45
N ALA A 81 -17.26 -14.89 7.75
CA ALA A 81 -18.18 -15.51 8.70
C ALA A 81 -19.68 -15.23 8.44
N VAL A 82 -20.06 -14.86 7.21
CA VAL A 82 -21.46 -14.76 6.81
C VAL A 82 -22.08 -16.16 6.79
N GLY A 83 -23.16 -16.35 7.54
CA GLY A 83 -23.75 -17.69 7.76
C GLY A 83 -22.90 -18.62 8.63
N GLY A 84 -21.89 -18.09 9.33
CA GLY A 84 -21.05 -18.85 10.26
C GLY A 84 -21.77 -19.23 11.56
N ILE A 85 -21.08 -20.04 12.37
CA ILE A 85 -21.53 -20.54 13.67
C ILE A 85 -21.62 -19.36 14.64
N GLU A 86 -22.78 -19.16 15.26
CA GLU A 86 -22.96 -18.16 16.32
C GLU A 86 -22.21 -18.62 17.59
N VAL A 87 -21.28 -17.79 18.06
CA VAL A 87 -20.40 -18.11 19.21
C VAL A 87 -20.73 -17.28 20.44
N ALA A 88 -21.36 -16.12 20.28
CA ALA A 88 -21.74 -15.22 21.37
C ALA A 88 -22.72 -14.13 20.92
N LYS A 89 -23.32 -13.45 21.89
CA LYS A 89 -23.91 -12.12 21.73
C LYS A 89 -23.17 -11.13 22.62
N THR A 90 -22.85 -9.95 22.11
CA THR A 90 -22.06 -8.93 22.81
C THR A 90 -22.78 -7.60 22.78
N ASP A 91 -23.08 -7.03 23.95
CA ASP A 91 -23.53 -5.64 24.06
C ASP A 91 -22.33 -4.70 23.94
N SER A 92 -22.52 -3.58 23.26
CA SER A 92 -21.51 -2.54 23.12
C SER A 92 -21.55 -1.52 24.27
N ASP A 93 -22.53 -1.55 25.17
CA ASP A 93 -22.68 -0.65 26.31
C ASP A 93 -22.55 0.84 25.92
N LYS A 94 -21.42 1.47 26.24
CA LYS A 94 -21.12 2.87 25.90
C LYS A 94 -20.66 3.08 24.45
N GLY A 95 -20.47 1.99 23.71
CA GLY A 95 -19.88 1.99 22.38
C GLY A 95 -18.38 2.26 22.40
N GLY A 96 -17.81 2.53 21.22
CA GLY A 96 -16.41 2.84 21.05
C GLY A 96 -15.52 1.60 21.02
N ALA A 97 -14.57 1.53 21.95
CA ALA A 97 -13.51 0.54 21.97
C ALA A 97 -13.45 -0.22 23.30
N PHE A 98 -13.44 -1.55 23.22
CA PHE A 98 -13.37 -2.46 24.36
C PHE A 98 -12.80 -3.82 23.94
N ASP A 99 -12.25 -4.56 24.91
CA ASP A 99 -11.70 -5.90 24.69
C ASP A 99 -12.74 -6.97 24.99
N VAL A 100 -12.82 -7.99 24.15
CA VAL A 100 -13.74 -9.13 24.36
C VAL A 100 -13.14 -10.42 23.82
N THR A 101 -13.35 -11.52 24.54
CA THR A 101 -12.81 -12.85 24.21
C THR A 101 -13.92 -13.82 23.85
N TYR A 102 -13.74 -14.56 22.75
CA TYR A 102 -14.67 -15.56 22.25
C TYR A 102 -14.01 -16.93 22.17
N LYS A 103 -14.79 -17.97 22.46
CA LYS A 103 -14.37 -19.37 22.28
C LYS A 103 -14.47 -19.78 20.81
N ILE A 104 -13.47 -20.52 20.34
CA ILE A 104 -13.45 -21.10 18.99
C ILE A 104 -14.35 -22.35 18.99
N PRO A 105 -15.37 -22.41 18.12
CA PRO A 105 -16.29 -23.55 18.08
C PRO A 105 -15.58 -24.81 17.58
N ALA A 106 -16.03 -25.98 18.04
CA ALA A 106 -15.38 -27.28 17.79
C ALA A 106 -15.13 -27.54 16.30
N ASP A 107 -16.11 -27.24 15.46
CA ASP A 107 -16.08 -27.45 14.00
C ASP A 107 -15.00 -26.63 13.27
N LEU A 108 -14.45 -25.60 13.92
CA LEU A 108 -13.41 -24.74 13.34
C LEU A 108 -12.03 -25.00 13.95
N LYS A 109 -11.91 -25.88 14.95
CA LYS A 109 -10.62 -26.30 15.50
C LYS A 109 -9.80 -27.03 14.44
N GLY A 110 -8.47 -26.89 14.50
CA GLY A 110 -7.53 -27.43 13.53
C GLY A 110 -7.47 -26.66 12.21
N LEU A 111 -8.42 -25.77 11.91
CA LEU A 111 -8.31 -24.87 10.76
C LEU A 111 -7.19 -23.86 11.00
N ALA A 112 -6.31 -23.69 10.02
CA ALA A 112 -5.19 -22.74 10.12
C ALA A 112 -5.65 -21.27 10.25
N GLN A 113 -6.82 -20.94 9.70
CA GLN A 113 -7.38 -19.59 9.67
C GLN A 113 -8.90 -19.63 9.88
N ILE A 114 -9.40 -18.67 10.66
CA ILE A 114 -10.82 -18.57 11.02
C ILE A 114 -11.30 -17.14 10.78
N ALA A 115 -12.43 -16.99 10.11
CA ALA A 115 -13.11 -15.70 9.98
C ALA A 115 -14.00 -15.45 11.21
N ILE A 116 -14.09 -14.20 11.65
CA ILE A 116 -14.95 -13.76 12.74
C ILE A 116 -15.71 -12.50 12.32
N ARG A 117 -16.99 -12.41 12.71
CA ARG A 117 -17.91 -11.32 12.36
C ARG A 117 -18.79 -10.95 13.54
N LEU A 118 -19.06 -9.67 13.70
CA LEU A 118 -20.01 -9.11 14.64
C LEU A 118 -21.11 -8.43 13.82
N ASP A 119 -22.34 -8.93 13.93
CA ASP A 119 -23.54 -8.44 13.24
C ASP A 119 -24.46 -7.70 14.22
N GLY A 120 -24.58 -6.38 14.04
CA GLY A 120 -25.49 -5.51 14.79
C GLY A 120 -26.76 -5.19 14.03
N SER A 121 -27.70 -4.53 14.69
CA SER A 121 -28.92 -4.01 14.06
C SER A 121 -28.60 -2.85 13.10
N ASN A 122 -29.56 -2.45 12.27
CA ASN A 122 -29.45 -1.29 11.37
C ASN A 122 -28.27 -1.34 10.37
N GLY A 123 -27.82 -2.54 10.00
CA GLY A 123 -26.77 -2.73 8.99
C GLY A 123 -25.34 -2.56 9.50
N TYR A 124 -25.14 -2.37 10.81
CA TYR A 124 -23.80 -2.33 11.40
C TYR A 124 -23.19 -3.72 11.45
N PHE A 125 -21.98 -3.86 10.90
CA PHE A 125 -21.21 -5.08 11.05
C PHE A 125 -19.72 -4.78 11.02
N ALA A 126 -18.96 -5.61 11.71
CA ALA A 126 -17.51 -5.65 11.61
C ALA A 126 -17.08 -7.10 11.36
N TYR A 127 -16.05 -7.32 10.55
CA TYR A 127 -15.51 -8.65 10.34
C TYR A 127 -13.98 -8.59 10.20
N ASN A 128 -13.34 -9.69 10.56
CA ASN A 128 -11.91 -9.90 10.41
C ASN A 128 -11.65 -11.41 10.31
N TRP A 129 -10.38 -11.80 10.32
CA TRP A 129 -9.97 -13.19 10.43
C TRP A 129 -8.69 -13.28 11.26
N PHE A 130 -8.38 -14.46 11.77
CA PHE A 130 -7.16 -14.71 12.54
C PHE A 130 -6.54 -16.05 12.17
N TYR A 131 -5.21 -16.14 12.35
CA TYR A 131 -4.52 -17.42 12.38
C TYR A 131 -4.85 -18.13 13.69
N ASN A 132 -5.29 -19.37 13.60
CA ASN A 132 -5.59 -20.19 14.76
C ASN A 132 -4.31 -20.77 15.36
N LYS A 133 -3.46 -19.89 15.91
CA LYS A 133 -2.16 -20.22 16.50
C LYS A 133 -2.00 -19.41 17.78
N THR A 134 -1.50 -20.05 18.84
CA THR A 134 -1.29 -19.38 20.12
C THR A 134 -0.29 -18.23 19.99
N SER A 135 -0.74 -17.02 20.27
CA SER A 135 0.08 -15.82 20.32
C SER A 135 0.51 -15.55 21.76
N SER A 136 1.82 -15.39 22.01
CA SER A 136 2.34 -14.90 23.29
C SER A 136 2.13 -13.39 23.36
N GLY A 137 1.33 -12.89 24.31
CA GLY A 137 0.89 -11.49 24.36
C GLY A 137 1.76 -10.55 25.19
N THR A 138 1.44 -9.25 25.05
CA THR A 138 2.06 -7.98 25.55
C THR A 138 3.20 -7.49 24.64
N THR A 139 3.16 -6.31 24.00
CA THR A 139 2.69 -4.97 24.44
C THR A 139 2.07 -4.12 23.32
N THR A 140 1.02 -3.36 23.69
CA THR A 140 0.53 -2.07 23.15
C THR A 140 1.05 -1.59 21.78
N THR A 141 0.20 -1.68 20.74
CA THR A 141 0.40 -0.98 19.46
C THR A 141 -0.46 0.29 19.43
N PRO A 142 0.11 1.49 19.20
CA PRO A 142 -0.67 2.70 18.94
C PRO A 142 -1.53 2.52 17.69
N ALA A 143 -2.77 2.98 17.75
CA ALA A 143 -3.74 2.90 16.66
C ALA A 143 -3.19 3.51 15.35
N PRO A 144 -3.36 2.84 14.19
CA PRO A 144 -3.27 3.53 12.91
C PRO A 144 -4.50 4.43 12.78
N THR A 145 -4.33 5.73 13.07
CA THR A 145 -5.26 6.75 12.60
C THR A 145 -5.11 6.88 11.09
N GLY A 146 -6.08 6.37 10.34
CA GLY A 146 -6.11 6.54 8.89
C GLY A 146 -6.86 5.42 8.19
N SER A 147 -8.18 5.56 8.10
CA SER A 147 -8.94 4.89 7.06
C SER A 147 -8.49 5.42 5.69
N SER A 148 -7.54 4.73 5.08
CA SER A 148 -7.60 4.42 3.66
C SER A 148 -7.41 2.91 3.52
N SER A 149 -8.41 2.23 2.96
CA SER A 149 -8.34 0.82 2.55
C SER A 149 -7.38 0.66 1.37
N THR A 150 -6.13 1.07 1.55
CA THR A 150 -5.09 0.94 0.54
C THR A 150 -4.32 -0.33 0.82
N ILE A 151 -4.51 -1.30 -0.07
CA ILE A 151 -3.81 -2.57 -0.06
C ILE A 151 -2.30 -2.27 -0.19
N PRO A 152 -1.45 -2.84 0.67
CA PRO A 152 0.00 -2.76 0.51
C PRO A 152 0.41 -3.33 -0.85
N THR A 153 1.17 -2.56 -1.62
CA THR A 153 1.73 -2.99 -2.90
C THR A 153 3.21 -2.65 -2.94
N PHE A 154 3.96 -3.27 -3.84
CA PHE A 154 5.31 -2.82 -4.13
C PHE A 154 5.65 -3.06 -5.59
N ASN A 155 6.53 -2.20 -6.10
CA ASN A 155 7.08 -2.31 -7.44
C ASN A 155 8.51 -2.85 -7.35
N ILE A 156 8.92 -3.57 -8.39
CA ILE A 156 10.31 -3.95 -8.59
C ILE A 156 11.03 -2.72 -9.14
N VAL A 157 12.04 -2.24 -8.42
CA VAL A 157 12.84 -1.07 -8.80
C VAL A 157 14.00 -1.49 -9.67
N SER A 158 14.75 -2.50 -9.22
CA SER A 158 15.87 -3.03 -9.98
C SER A 158 16.15 -4.48 -9.60
N VAL A 159 16.80 -5.18 -10.51
CA VAL A 159 17.27 -6.55 -10.34
C VAL A 159 18.72 -6.58 -10.80
N VAL A 160 19.58 -7.24 -10.02
CA VAL A 160 20.90 -7.70 -10.44
C VAL A 160 20.79 -9.19 -10.65
N LYS A 161 21.00 -9.63 -11.89
CA LYS A 161 20.86 -11.04 -12.28
C LYS A 161 21.61 -11.94 -11.30
N ASP A 162 20.89 -12.93 -10.77
CA ASP A 162 21.41 -13.97 -9.88
C ASP A 162 22.02 -13.45 -8.57
N ASP A 163 21.76 -12.20 -8.20
CA ASP A 163 22.30 -11.59 -6.99
C ASP A 163 21.22 -10.94 -6.11
N SER A 164 20.47 -9.96 -6.61
CA SER A 164 19.54 -9.21 -5.76
C SER A 164 18.38 -8.58 -6.51
N VAL A 165 17.33 -8.23 -5.76
CA VAL A 165 16.21 -7.40 -6.22
C VAL A 165 15.98 -6.26 -5.24
N VAL A 166 15.76 -5.06 -5.77
CA VAL A 166 15.32 -3.87 -5.05
C VAL A 166 13.83 -3.68 -5.29
N ILE A 167 13.08 -3.43 -4.22
CA ILE A 167 11.66 -3.14 -4.29
C ILE A 167 11.37 -1.76 -3.68
N LYS A 168 10.28 -1.14 -4.11
CA LYS A 168 9.71 0.06 -3.51
C LYS A 168 8.29 -0.21 -3.07
N THR A 169 8.04 -0.10 -1.77
CA THR A 169 6.73 -0.32 -1.18
C THR A 169 5.80 0.87 -1.38
N SER A 170 4.50 0.64 -1.25
CA SER A 170 3.44 1.62 -1.24
C SER A 170 2.35 1.15 -0.29
N ASN A 171 1.81 2.06 0.51
CA ASN A 171 0.71 1.79 1.45
C ASN A 171 1.02 0.70 2.50
N PHE A 172 2.29 0.48 2.84
CA PHE A 172 2.61 -0.50 3.88
C PHE A 172 2.16 0.02 5.25
N PRO A 173 1.54 -0.81 6.10
CA PRO A 173 1.15 -0.40 7.45
C PRO A 173 2.38 -0.09 8.30
N ALA A 174 2.28 0.91 9.18
CA ALA A 174 3.33 1.24 10.15
C ALA A 174 3.53 0.15 11.20
N ASN A 175 4.74 0.12 11.79
CA ASN A 175 5.13 -0.67 12.95
C ASN A 175 4.89 -2.18 12.80
N ARG A 176 5.26 -2.75 11.65
CA ARG A 176 5.15 -4.18 11.39
C ARG A 176 6.43 -4.77 10.83
N THR A 177 6.73 -5.99 11.27
CA THR A 177 7.76 -6.83 10.66
C THR A 177 7.16 -7.67 9.54
N PHE A 178 7.62 -7.47 8.31
CA PHE A 178 7.31 -8.32 7.17
C PHE A 178 8.37 -9.40 7.00
N THR A 179 7.94 -10.65 6.89
CA THR A 179 8.79 -11.76 6.44
C THR A 179 8.82 -11.74 4.92
N VAL A 180 10.01 -11.79 4.33
CA VAL A 180 10.19 -11.67 2.88
C VAL A 180 10.57 -13.01 2.31
N LEU A 181 9.77 -13.49 1.37
CA LEU A 181 9.88 -14.80 0.76
C LEU A 181 10.16 -14.66 -0.74
N MET A 182 11.03 -15.50 -1.28
CA MET A 182 11.20 -15.68 -2.73
C MET A 182 10.89 -17.10 -3.16
N GLY A 183 10.32 -17.26 -4.36
CA GLY A 183 9.95 -18.56 -4.89
C GLY A 183 9.85 -18.59 -6.41
N LYS A 184 9.47 -19.75 -6.95
CA LYS A 184 9.24 -19.91 -8.39
C LYS A 184 8.06 -19.05 -8.85
N ILE A 185 8.10 -18.57 -10.09
CA ILE A 185 6.97 -17.87 -10.71
C ILE A 185 5.67 -18.69 -10.61
N GLY A 186 4.52 -18.02 -10.49
CA GLY A 186 3.20 -18.65 -10.31
C GLY A 186 2.84 -19.02 -8.86
N THR A 187 3.82 -19.15 -7.96
CA THR A 187 3.58 -19.46 -6.54
C THR A 187 3.18 -18.24 -5.69
N LYS A 188 3.38 -17.03 -6.22
CA LYS A 188 3.33 -15.78 -5.44
C LYS A 188 4.27 -15.81 -4.22
N ALA A 189 5.33 -16.62 -4.29
CA ALA A 189 6.26 -16.95 -3.21
C ALA A 189 5.61 -17.48 -1.91
N VAL A 190 4.39 -18.03 -1.99
CA VAL A 190 3.76 -18.74 -0.86
C VAL A 190 4.55 -20.03 -0.60
N GLY A 191 5.03 -20.22 0.63
CA GLY A 191 5.94 -21.32 0.96
C GLY A 191 7.33 -21.21 0.34
N GLY A 192 7.71 -20.00 -0.13
CA GLY A 192 9.04 -19.71 -0.65
C GLY A 192 10.13 -19.68 0.43
N ILE A 193 11.36 -19.41 0.00
CA ILE A 193 12.54 -19.30 0.87
C ILE A 193 12.54 -17.92 1.54
N GLU A 194 12.73 -17.87 2.85
CA GLU A 194 12.93 -16.62 3.59
C GLU A 194 14.26 -15.97 3.18
N VAL A 195 14.18 -14.76 2.64
CA VAL A 195 15.33 -13.95 2.19
C VAL A 195 15.58 -12.75 3.10
N GLY A 196 14.74 -12.56 4.12
CA GLY A 196 14.93 -11.52 5.13
C GLY A 196 13.65 -11.17 5.89
N LYS A 197 13.82 -10.25 6.85
CA LYS A 197 12.74 -9.57 7.57
C LYS A 197 12.89 -8.06 7.43
N THR A 198 11.78 -7.35 7.42
CA THR A 198 11.76 -5.90 7.20
C THR A 198 10.76 -5.21 8.10
N GLU A 199 11.25 -4.28 8.90
CA GLU A 199 10.41 -3.40 9.71
C GLU A 199 9.86 -2.27 8.85
N SER A 200 8.54 -2.09 8.85
CA SER A 200 7.88 -1.05 8.06
C SER A 200 7.99 0.34 8.69
N GLY A 201 8.45 0.46 9.94
CA GLY A 201 8.64 1.74 10.63
C GLY A 201 7.38 2.62 10.58
N LYS A 202 7.47 3.78 9.91
CA LYS A 202 6.31 4.70 9.75
C LYS A 202 5.25 4.20 8.74
N GLY A 203 5.49 3.10 8.04
CA GLY A 203 4.65 2.63 6.95
C GLY A 203 4.83 3.45 5.67
N GLY A 204 3.91 3.30 4.72
CA GLY A 204 3.89 4.02 3.46
C GLY A 204 4.84 3.42 2.42
N SER A 205 5.76 4.24 1.90
CA SER A 205 6.68 3.90 0.83
C SER A 205 8.13 3.96 1.29
N PHE A 206 8.88 2.88 1.04
CA PHE A 206 10.30 2.76 1.34
C PHE A 206 10.94 1.74 0.38
N GLU A 207 12.26 1.82 0.20
CA GLU A 207 13.01 0.92 -0.68
C GLU A 207 13.85 -0.08 0.11
N VAL A 208 13.86 -1.35 -0.32
CA VAL A 208 14.63 -2.43 0.33
C VAL A 208 15.21 -3.37 -0.72
N THR A 209 16.42 -3.85 -0.45
CA THR A 209 17.13 -4.83 -1.29
C THR A 209 17.11 -6.20 -0.64
N TYR A 210 16.82 -7.25 -1.41
CA TYR A 210 16.90 -8.64 -0.98
C TYR A 210 17.79 -9.46 -1.91
N LYS A 211 18.60 -10.34 -1.32
CA LYS A 211 19.45 -11.26 -2.07
C LYS A 211 18.63 -12.42 -2.63
N ILE A 212 18.91 -12.80 -3.87
CA ILE A 212 18.31 -13.96 -4.53
C ILE A 212 18.98 -15.22 -3.95
N PRO A 213 18.21 -16.15 -3.37
CA PRO A 213 18.78 -17.36 -2.78
C PRO A 213 19.37 -18.26 -3.86
N ALA A 214 20.42 -19.01 -3.52
CA ALA A 214 21.20 -19.80 -4.47
C ALA A 214 20.35 -20.77 -5.33
N SER A 215 19.31 -21.37 -4.75
CA SER A 215 18.40 -22.30 -5.42
C SER A 215 17.46 -21.65 -6.45
N LEU A 216 17.39 -20.32 -6.51
CA LEU A 216 16.58 -19.57 -7.48
C LEU A 216 17.44 -18.87 -8.54
N LYS A 217 18.77 -18.91 -8.41
CA LYS A 217 19.68 -18.43 -9.45
C LYS A 217 19.53 -19.27 -10.72
N GLY A 218 19.70 -18.64 -11.88
CA GLY A 218 19.52 -19.23 -13.20
C GLY A 218 18.07 -19.28 -13.69
N LEU A 219 17.07 -19.15 -12.80
CA LEU A 219 15.67 -19.04 -13.23
C LEU A 219 15.47 -17.74 -14.03
N SER A 220 14.59 -17.76 -15.03
CA SER A 220 14.27 -16.57 -15.84
C SER A 220 13.35 -15.58 -15.11
N GLN A 221 12.51 -16.06 -14.20
CA GLN A 221 11.54 -15.28 -13.43
C GLN A 221 11.47 -15.79 -11.99
N ILE A 222 11.32 -14.86 -11.04
CA ILE A 222 11.25 -15.15 -9.61
C ILE A 222 10.07 -14.39 -9.01
N ALA A 223 9.28 -15.06 -8.17
CA ALA A 223 8.25 -14.43 -7.36
C ALA A 223 8.83 -13.94 -6.03
N ILE A 224 8.37 -12.81 -5.53
CA ILE A 224 8.72 -12.25 -4.22
C ILE A 224 7.45 -11.84 -3.47
N ARG A 225 7.44 -12.06 -2.16
CA ARG A 225 6.32 -11.76 -1.27
C ARG A 225 6.82 -11.15 0.02
N MET A 226 6.11 -10.16 0.52
CA MET A 226 6.23 -9.65 1.88
C MET A 226 4.99 -10.06 2.65
N ASP A 227 5.16 -10.74 3.77
CA ASP A 227 4.08 -11.29 4.58
C ASP A 227 4.15 -10.77 6.02
N SER A 228 3.10 -10.12 6.47
CA SER A 228 2.89 -9.71 7.85
C SER A 228 1.39 -9.72 8.12
N SER A 229 0.87 -10.84 8.62
CA SER A 229 -0.55 -11.00 8.97
C SER A 229 -1.17 -9.74 9.59
N PRO A 230 -2.34 -9.28 9.08
CA PRO A 230 -3.13 -9.84 7.96
C PRO A 230 -2.66 -9.37 6.56
N PHE A 231 -1.63 -8.53 6.50
CA PHE A 231 -1.16 -7.88 5.28
C PHE A 231 -0.17 -8.74 4.51
N PHE A 232 -0.30 -8.72 3.19
CA PHE A 232 0.74 -9.22 2.31
C PHE A 232 0.76 -8.41 1.04
N ALA A 233 1.93 -8.36 0.42
CA ALA A 233 2.11 -7.87 -0.93
C ALA A 233 2.97 -8.89 -1.67
N TYR A 234 2.74 -9.05 -2.97
CA TYR A 234 3.57 -9.92 -3.79
C TYR A 234 3.75 -9.30 -5.17
N ASN A 235 4.86 -9.65 -5.81
CA ASN A 235 5.14 -9.33 -7.18
C ASN A 235 6.06 -10.42 -7.77
N TRP A 236 6.48 -10.25 -9.00
CA TRP A 236 7.50 -11.08 -9.61
C TRP A 236 8.42 -10.21 -10.46
N PHE A 237 9.61 -10.72 -10.75
CA PHE A 237 10.58 -10.03 -11.58
C PHE A 237 11.26 -11.00 -12.54
N TYR A 238 11.70 -10.47 -13.68
CA TYR A 238 12.67 -11.17 -14.51
C TYR A 238 14.01 -11.17 -13.79
N ASN A 239 14.61 -12.35 -13.63
CA ASN A 239 15.95 -12.49 -13.08
C ASN A 239 17.01 -12.26 -14.18
N SER A 240 16.90 -11.07 -14.74
CA SER A 240 17.85 -10.43 -15.62
C SER A 240 18.18 -9.09 -14.98
N SER A 241 19.39 -8.59 -15.20
CA SER A 241 19.74 -7.27 -14.67
C SER A 241 18.85 -6.23 -15.34
N THR A 242 17.91 -5.66 -14.61
CA THR A 242 16.93 -4.73 -15.18
C THR A 242 17.61 -3.39 -15.44
N GLY A 243 17.69 -2.99 -16.71
CA GLY A 243 17.71 -1.58 -17.05
C GLY A 243 16.29 -1.03 -16.86
N SER A 244 16.08 -0.27 -15.78
CA SER A 244 14.78 0.24 -15.34
C SER A 244 13.98 0.96 -16.43
N SER A 245 13.03 0.28 -17.08
CA SER A 245 11.96 0.94 -17.82
C SER A 245 10.94 1.51 -16.84
N GLY A 246 10.95 2.84 -16.72
CA GLY A 246 9.87 3.66 -16.16
C GLY A 246 9.82 3.74 -14.62
N GLY A 247 10.16 4.92 -14.08
CA GLY A 247 9.70 5.35 -12.75
C GLY A 247 10.77 5.46 -11.67
N THR A 248 11.42 6.62 -11.62
CA THR A 248 12.01 7.27 -10.43
C THR A 248 12.76 6.36 -9.45
N GLY A 249 13.96 5.96 -9.87
CA GLY A 249 14.93 5.22 -9.06
C GLY A 249 15.52 6.08 -7.95
N GLY A 250 15.47 5.55 -6.73
CA GLY A 250 16.30 5.94 -5.60
C GLY A 250 17.26 4.82 -5.22
N VAL A 251 18.11 4.37 -6.15
CA VAL A 251 19.28 3.56 -5.74
C VAL A 251 20.25 4.49 -5.04
N THR A 252 20.60 4.16 -3.80
CA THR A 252 21.58 4.86 -2.97
C THR A 252 22.93 4.88 -3.68
N THR A 253 23.17 5.98 -4.39
CA THR A 253 24.48 6.38 -4.90
C THR A 253 25.32 6.84 -3.71
N THR A 254 26.66 6.83 -3.84
CA THR A 254 27.41 7.91 -3.22
C THR A 254 27.08 9.12 -4.09
N PRO A 255 26.19 10.04 -3.66
CA PRO A 255 25.70 11.07 -4.54
C PRO A 255 26.88 11.97 -4.89
N VAL A 256 27.05 12.30 -6.17
CA VAL A 256 27.91 13.43 -6.53
C VAL A 256 27.36 14.64 -5.76
N PRO A 257 28.14 15.28 -4.86
CA PRO A 257 27.63 16.39 -4.05
C PRO A 257 27.00 17.47 -4.94
N GLY A 258 25.73 17.80 -4.69
CA GLY A 258 24.99 18.81 -5.45
C GLY A 258 24.24 18.31 -6.70
N TYR A 259 24.38 17.04 -7.10
CA TYR A 259 23.59 16.47 -8.20
C TYR A 259 22.21 16.01 -7.73
N SER A 260 21.15 16.38 -8.47
CA SER A 260 19.78 15.94 -8.21
C SER A 260 19.09 15.47 -9.50
N GLY A 261 18.13 14.55 -9.36
CA GLY A 261 17.38 13.98 -10.48
C GLY A 261 18.04 12.73 -11.08
N TYR A 262 17.65 12.41 -12.30
CA TYR A 262 18.11 11.24 -13.04
C TYR A 262 18.64 11.64 -14.42
N PRO A 263 19.69 10.97 -14.94
CA PRO A 263 20.16 11.19 -16.30
C PRO A 263 19.20 10.58 -17.31
N SER A 264 19.10 11.20 -18.48
CA SER A 264 18.36 10.70 -19.63
C SER A 264 19.07 11.10 -20.92
N PHE A 265 18.69 10.55 -22.06
CA PHE A 265 19.16 11.04 -23.36
C PHE A 265 18.16 10.76 -24.47
N SER A 266 18.22 11.58 -25.52
CA SER A 266 17.47 11.39 -26.76
C SER A 266 18.40 10.94 -27.88
N ILE A 267 17.86 10.16 -28.83
CA ILE A 267 18.52 9.89 -30.10
C ILE A 267 18.31 11.11 -31.00
N ILE A 268 19.39 11.63 -31.58
CA ILE A 268 19.37 12.86 -32.40
C ILE A 268 20.08 12.66 -33.75
N GLY A 269 20.31 11.41 -34.16
CA GLY A 269 20.94 11.08 -35.42
C GLY A 269 21.32 9.61 -35.45
N VAL A 270 21.11 8.96 -36.60
CA VAL A 270 21.51 7.58 -36.84
C VAL A 270 22.05 7.48 -38.25
N ASP A 271 23.27 6.96 -38.40
CA ASP A 271 23.82 6.50 -39.66
C ASP A 271 23.68 4.99 -39.72
N ARG A 272 22.91 4.48 -40.67
CA ARG A 272 22.56 3.05 -40.74
C ARG A 272 23.81 2.18 -40.70
N ASP A 273 23.81 1.20 -39.80
CA ASP A 273 24.89 0.22 -39.62
C ASP A 273 26.26 0.83 -39.29
N GLN A 274 26.32 2.12 -38.96
CA GLN A 274 27.56 2.84 -38.69
C GLN A 274 27.56 3.46 -37.30
N SER A 275 26.63 4.38 -37.01
CA SER A 275 26.70 5.20 -35.81
C SER A 275 25.33 5.64 -35.29
N VAL A 276 25.28 5.98 -34.00
CA VAL A 276 24.15 6.66 -33.38
C VAL A 276 24.65 7.86 -32.58
N THR A 277 24.02 9.00 -32.78
CA THR A 277 24.26 10.24 -32.06
C THR A 277 23.16 10.47 -31.03
N ILE A 278 23.56 10.75 -29.80
CA ILE A 278 22.64 11.02 -28.69
C ILE A 278 22.89 12.41 -28.10
N ARG A 279 21.85 13.02 -27.53
CA ARG A 279 21.95 14.20 -26.68
C ARG A 279 21.52 13.84 -25.27
N THR A 280 22.45 13.95 -24.32
CA THR A 280 22.17 13.70 -22.90
C THR A 280 21.40 14.84 -22.25
N LYS A 281 20.76 14.57 -21.12
CA LYS A 281 20.08 15.54 -20.27
C LYS A 281 20.29 15.14 -18.82
N ASN A 282 20.69 16.11 -18.00
CA ASN A 282 20.94 15.94 -16.58
C ASN A 282 21.96 14.82 -16.30
N LEU A 283 23.01 14.69 -17.11
CA LEU A 283 24.10 13.76 -16.83
C LEU A 283 24.86 14.24 -15.58
N PRO A 284 25.16 13.37 -14.59
CA PRO A 284 25.92 13.79 -13.41
C PRO A 284 27.35 14.17 -13.80
N PRO A 285 27.97 15.22 -13.22
CA PRO A 285 29.34 15.61 -13.54
C PRO A 285 30.37 14.64 -12.95
N ASN A 286 31.52 14.51 -13.62
CA ASN A 286 32.68 13.71 -13.21
C ASN A 286 32.37 12.23 -12.94
N VAL A 287 31.53 11.64 -13.81
CA VAL A 287 31.13 10.24 -13.75
C VAL A 287 31.48 9.56 -15.05
N THR A 288 32.26 8.49 -14.97
CA THR A 288 32.52 7.61 -16.12
C THR A 288 31.37 6.65 -16.35
N PHE A 289 30.85 6.61 -17.57
CA PHE A 289 29.81 5.71 -18.03
C PHE A 289 30.38 4.66 -18.98
N THR A 290 30.08 3.40 -18.74
CA THR A 290 30.19 2.33 -19.73
C THR A 290 29.00 2.43 -20.68
N VAL A 291 29.29 2.47 -21.98
CA VAL A 291 28.27 2.53 -23.03
C VAL A 291 28.12 1.15 -23.65
N ARG A 292 26.90 0.63 -23.68
CA ARG A 292 26.57 -0.68 -24.24
C ARG A 292 25.49 -0.57 -25.30
N MET A 293 25.58 -1.43 -26.31
CA MET A 293 24.52 -1.65 -27.29
C MET A 293 24.11 -3.12 -27.33
N GLY A 294 22.84 -3.37 -27.61
CA GLY A 294 22.30 -4.72 -27.68
C GLY A 294 21.01 -4.79 -28.47
N LYS A 295 20.38 -5.97 -28.46
CA LYS A 295 19.11 -6.21 -29.14
C LYS A 295 18.01 -5.33 -28.56
N TYR A 296 17.09 -4.86 -29.40
CA TYR A 296 15.89 -4.13 -28.96
C TYR A 296 15.13 -4.87 -27.85
N GLY A 297 14.55 -4.12 -26.90
CA GLY A 297 13.85 -4.66 -25.73
C GLY A 297 14.74 -4.96 -24.52
N THR A 298 16.07 -5.01 -24.69
CA THR A 298 17.02 -5.23 -23.57
C THR A 298 17.35 -3.98 -22.78
N GLY A 299 17.04 -2.79 -23.32
CA GLY A 299 17.53 -1.53 -22.78
C GLY A 299 19.07 -1.45 -22.72
N GLY A 300 19.78 -2.22 -23.56
CA GLY A 300 21.25 -2.29 -23.59
C GLY A 300 21.88 -3.05 -22.43
N ALA A 301 21.08 -3.61 -21.51
CA ALA A 301 21.58 -4.38 -20.37
C ALA A 301 22.24 -5.69 -20.84
N GLY A 302 23.48 -5.93 -20.40
CA GLY A 302 24.26 -7.09 -20.84
C GLY A 302 24.67 -7.06 -22.32
N GLY A 303 24.50 -5.92 -23.00
CA GLY A 303 24.91 -5.72 -24.38
C GLY A 303 26.43 -5.60 -24.56
N THR A 304 26.87 -5.60 -25.82
CA THR A 304 28.25 -5.36 -26.21
C THR A 304 28.69 -3.99 -25.72
N GLN A 305 29.79 -3.95 -24.96
CA GLN A 305 30.41 -2.69 -24.57
C GLN A 305 30.99 -2.02 -25.81
N VAL A 306 30.51 -0.82 -26.12
CA VAL A 306 30.93 -0.03 -27.27
C VAL A 306 32.11 0.86 -26.91
N THR A 307 32.03 1.53 -25.76
CA THR A 307 33.09 2.42 -25.24
C THR A 307 32.84 2.78 -23.77
N THR A 308 33.68 3.64 -23.22
CA THR A 308 33.45 4.36 -21.96
C THR A 308 33.51 5.87 -22.22
N THR A 309 32.62 6.63 -21.59
CA THR A 309 32.50 8.08 -21.75
C THR A 309 32.57 8.77 -20.38
N ASP A 310 33.43 9.77 -20.24
CA ASP A 310 33.42 10.66 -19.08
C ASP A 310 32.35 11.75 -19.26
N SER A 311 31.57 12.02 -18.21
CA SER A 311 30.52 13.03 -18.25
C SER A 311 31.03 14.47 -18.11
N GLY A 312 32.30 14.70 -17.75
CA GLY A 312 32.88 16.03 -17.56
C GLY A 312 32.03 16.91 -16.66
N ASN A 313 31.58 18.06 -17.16
CA ASN A 313 30.70 18.99 -16.43
C ASN A 313 29.24 18.49 -16.27
N GLY A 314 28.89 17.34 -16.84
CA GLY A 314 27.54 16.79 -16.80
C GLY A 314 26.55 17.57 -17.67
N GLY A 315 25.25 17.44 -17.37
CA GLY A 315 24.19 18.17 -18.05
C GLY A 315 23.83 17.59 -19.42
N ALA A 316 23.90 18.43 -20.45
CA ALA A 316 23.56 18.08 -21.83
C ALA A 316 24.81 18.08 -22.71
N ILE A 317 25.09 16.94 -23.31
CA ILE A 317 26.28 16.65 -24.11
C ILE A 317 25.84 15.82 -25.31
N GLU A 318 26.39 16.13 -26.48
CA GLU A 318 26.21 15.35 -27.71
C GLU A 318 27.33 14.34 -27.88
N LEU A 319 26.96 13.08 -28.13
CA LEU A 319 27.89 11.95 -28.14
C LEU A 319 27.51 11.01 -29.28
N THR A 320 28.49 10.61 -30.08
CA THR A 320 28.31 9.67 -31.19
C THR A 320 29.02 8.36 -30.89
N TYR A 321 28.33 7.24 -31.10
CA TYR A 321 28.83 5.90 -30.83
C TYR A 321 28.70 5.01 -32.05
N LEU A 322 29.76 4.26 -32.35
CA LEU A 322 29.75 3.28 -33.44
C LEU A 322 28.86 2.09 -33.10
N ILE A 323 28.12 1.58 -34.08
CA ILE A 323 27.31 0.38 -33.95
C ILE A 323 28.24 -0.86 -34.07
N PRO A 324 28.28 -1.75 -33.06
CA PRO A 324 29.07 -2.98 -33.12
C PRO A 324 28.67 -3.89 -34.28
N ASP A 325 29.63 -4.57 -34.89
CA ASP A 325 29.41 -5.43 -36.07
C ASP A 325 28.28 -6.45 -35.88
N GLY A 326 28.18 -7.06 -34.69
CA GLY A 326 27.14 -8.05 -34.37
C GLY A 326 25.70 -7.49 -34.28
N LEU A 327 25.52 -6.17 -34.40
CA LEU A 327 24.22 -5.50 -34.39
C LEU A 327 23.86 -4.85 -35.74
N LYS A 328 24.80 -4.82 -36.70
CA LYS A 328 24.53 -4.35 -38.06
C LYS A 328 23.49 -5.24 -38.74
N GLY A 329 22.64 -4.64 -39.57
CA GLY A 329 21.52 -5.28 -40.25
C GLY A 329 20.26 -5.50 -39.39
N LEU A 330 20.33 -5.29 -38.07
CA LEU A 330 19.12 -5.33 -37.22
C LEU A 330 18.27 -4.08 -37.45
N ASP A 331 16.95 -4.21 -37.45
CA ASP A 331 16.05 -3.06 -37.61
C ASP A 331 16.07 -2.08 -36.44
N ARG A 332 16.31 -2.59 -35.22
CA ARG A 332 16.28 -1.80 -33.98
C ARG A 332 17.35 -2.24 -33.01
N ILE A 333 17.98 -1.26 -32.37
CA ILE A 333 19.10 -1.47 -31.44
C ILE A 333 18.80 -0.73 -30.14
N ALA A 334 19.08 -1.38 -29.01
CA ALA A 334 19.03 -0.76 -27.69
C ALA A 334 20.41 -0.19 -27.33
N ILE A 335 20.44 0.96 -26.67
CA ILE A 335 21.67 1.62 -26.21
C ILE A 335 21.52 2.02 -24.74
N ARG A 336 22.60 1.88 -23.97
CA ARG A 336 22.66 2.15 -22.52
C ARG A 336 23.95 2.85 -22.16
N MET A 337 23.85 3.85 -21.29
CA MET A 337 24.96 4.39 -20.52
C MET A 337 24.77 3.96 -19.07
N GLU A 338 25.78 3.35 -18.45
CA GLU A 338 25.73 2.94 -17.04
C GLU A 338 27.05 3.18 -16.32
N SER A 339 27.01 3.57 -15.05
CA SER A 339 28.18 3.83 -14.23
C SER A 339 28.21 2.96 -12.99
N SER A 340 29.41 2.64 -12.50
CA SER A 340 29.62 2.02 -11.19
C SER A 340 29.08 2.89 -10.04
N ALA A 341 28.93 4.19 -10.25
CA ALA A 341 28.31 5.12 -9.31
C ALA A 341 26.77 4.96 -9.20
N GLY A 342 26.17 4.02 -9.95
CA GLY A 342 24.74 3.71 -9.89
C GLY A 342 23.86 4.53 -10.84
N TYR A 343 24.45 5.47 -11.58
CA TYR A 343 23.74 6.23 -12.60
C TYR A 343 23.61 5.43 -13.90
N TYR A 344 22.43 5.46 -14.52
CA TYR A 344 22.24 4.92 -15.86
C TYR A 344 21.14 5.65 -16.63
N ALA A 345 21.25 5.62 -17.95
CA ALA A 345 20.23 6.03 -18.90
C ALA A 345 20.24 5.03 -20.06
N PHE A 346 19.10 4.81 -20.69
CA PHE A 346 19.04 3.96 -21.88
C PHE A 346 17.92 4.42 -22.80
N ASN A 347 18.02 4.00 -24.05
CA ASN A 347 17.03 4.23 -25.09
C ASN A 347 17.15 3.12 -26.14
N TRP A 348 16.42 3.24 -27.23
CA TRP A 348 16.57 2.42 -28.42
C TRP A 348 16.38 3.30 -29.66
N PHE A 349 16.87 2.83 -30.80
CA PHE A 349 16.73 3.53 -32.08
C PHE A 349 16.42 2.55 -33.21
N TRP A 350 15.79 3.07 -34.25
CA TRP A 350 15.72 2.41 -35.55
C TRP A 350 17.08 2.52 -36.22
N ASN A 351 17.60 1.42 -36.73
CA ASN A 351 18.88 1.39 -37.43
C ASN A 351 18.67 1.71 -38.92
N ASN A 352 18.34 2.96 -39.17
CA ASN A 352 18.13 3.54 -40.49
C ASN A 352 18.66 4.98 -40.50
N ASP A 353 18.99 5.49 -41.68
CA ASP A 353 19.50 6.85 -41.81
C ASP A 353 18.44 7.87 -41.36
N ALA A 354 18.76 8.64 -40.33
CA ALA A 354 17.87 9.64 -39.74
C ALA A 354 18.67 10.80 -39.13
N PRO A 355 18.22 12.05 -39.31
CA PRO A 355 18.86 13.22 -38.70
C PRO A 355 18.57 13.38 -37.21
#